data_AF-A0ABD4ZWF8-F1
#
_entry.id   AF-A0ABD4ZWF8-F1
#
_cell.length_a   1.000
_cell.length_b   1.000
_cell.length_c   1.000
_cell.angle_alpha   90.00
_cell.angle_beta   90.00
_cell.angle_gamma   90.00
#
_symmetry.space_group_name_H-M   'P 1'
#
loop_
_entity.id
_entity.type
_entity.pdbx_description
1 polymer ?
#
loop_
_entity_poly.entity_id
_entity_poly.type
_entity_poly.pdbx_seq_one_letter_code
_entity_poly.pdbx_strand_id
1 'polypeptide(L)'
;MKEIVTNVASKVSQYAVLAADSNTTGQKIVEGLQWLIAGGGVLLAVWGIVQITQAGRQGDSQGKMEGSWLIAGGILLLAVSGGTLISGVFSNPPGM
;
A
#
# COMPACT_ATOMS: atom_id res chain seq x y z
N MET A 1 13.21 35.85 -32.85
CA MET A 1 12.58 34.57 -33.27
C MET A 1 13.25 33.35 -32.63
N LYS A 2 14.60 33.25 -32.62
CA LYS A 2 15.33 32.18 -31.91
C LYS A 2 14.99 32.07 -30.42
N GLU A 3 14.96 33.18 -29.68
CA GLU A 3 14.67 33.17 -28.23
C GLU A 3 13.26 32.67 -27.86
N ILE A 4 12.26 32.95 -28.70
CA ILE A 4 10.89 32.47 -28.48
C ILE A 4 10.86 30.94 -28.64
N VAL A 5 11.54 30.41 -29.65
CA VAL A 5 11.63 28.95 -29.88
C VAL A 5 12.38 28.28 -28.73
N THR A 6 13.47 28.87 -28.24
CA THR A 6 14.23 28.34 -27.10
C THR A 6 13.41 28.36 -25.80
N ASN A 7 12.65 29.43 -25.54
CA ASN A 7 11.79 29.53 -24.36
C ASN A 7 10.59 28.58 -24.42
N VAL A 8 10.00 28.35 -25.60
CA VAL A 8 8.92 27.37 -25.77
C VAL A 8 9.46 25.94 -25.64
N ALA A 9 10.61 25.62 -26.22
CA ALA A 9 11.25 24.31 -26.09
C ALA A 9 11.64 24.00 -24.63
N SER A 10 12.13 25.00 -23.88
CA SER A 10 12.42 24.88 -22.45
C SER A 10 11.15 24.62 -21.63
N LYS A 11 10.05 25.34 -21.89
CA LYS A 11 8.79 25.10 -21.19
C LYS A 11 8.20 23.74 -21.51
N VAL A 12 8.19 23.33 -22.79
CA VAL A 12 7.66 22.03 -23.22
C VAL A 12 8.48 20.87 -22.64
N SER A 13 9.81 20.98 -22.60
CA SER A 13 10.66 19.97 -21.95
C SER A 13 10.46 19.93 -20.43
N GLN A 14 10.23 21.08 -19.79
CA GLN A 14 9.88 21.14 -18.37
C GLN A 14 8.51 20.49 -18.08
N TYR A 15 7.49 20.74 -18.90
CA TYR A 15 6.18 20.06 -18.80
C TYR A 15 6.27 18.55 -19.10
N ALA A 16 7.14 18.13 -20.03
CA ALA A 16 7.37 16.72 -20.32
C ALA A 16 8.09 15.99 -19.18
N VAL A 17 9.01 16.66 -18.48
CA VAL A 17 9.68 16.14 -17.27
C VAL A 17 8.72 16.09 -16.08
N LEU A 18 7.81 17.06 -15.95
CA LEU A 18 6.71 17.04 -14.97
C LEU A 18 5.64 15.97 -15.27
N ALA A 19 5.47 15.58 -16.54
CA ALA A 19 4.59 14.47 -16.93
C ALA A 19 5.24 13.09 -16.74
N ALA A 20 6.58 13.04 -16.67
CA ALA A 20 7.38 11.86 -16.36
C ALA A 20 7.85 11.86 -14.89
N ASP A 21 7.02 12.38 -13.98
CA ASP A 21 7.35 12.45 -12.56
C ASP A 21 7.21 11.06 -11.93
N SER A 22 8.27 10.25 -12.07
CA SER A 22 8.44 8.92 -11.48
C SER A 22 8.07 8.89 -10.00
N ASN A 23 8.25 10.02 -9.33
CA ASN A 23 7.93 10.21 -7.92
C ASN A 23 6.42 10.19 -7.67
N THR A 24 5.63 10.84 -8.53
CA THR A 24 4.16 10.81 -8.45
C THR A 24 3.59 9.42 -8.74
N THR A 25 4.21 8.68 -9.67
CA THR A 25 3.83 7.29 -9.96
C THR A 25 4.19 6.36 -8.80
N GLY A 26 5.38 6.52 -8.22
CA GLY A 26 5.81 5.77 -7.04
C GLY A 26 4.90 6.00 -5.83
N GLN A 27 4.49 7.24 -5.59
CA GLN A 27 3.54 7.59 -4.52
C GLN A 27 2.19 6.89 -4.71
N LYS A 28 1.62 6.89 -5.93
CA LYS A 28 0.35 6.18 -6.20
C LYS A 28 0.45 4.67 -6.00
N ILE A 29 1.60 4.07 -6.30
CA ILE A 29 1.85 2.63 -6.06
C ILE A 29 1.93 2.35 -4.56
N VAL A 30 2.62 3.20 -3.79
CA VAL A 30 2.69 3.10 -2.33
C VAL A 30 1.30 3.20 -1.72
N GLU A 31 0.52 4.21 -2.10
CA GLU A 31 -0.85 4.39 -1.62
C GLU A 31 -1.72 3.18 -1.95
N GLY A 32 -1.64 2.67 -3.17
CA GLY A 32 -2.38 1.47 -3.58
C GLY A 32 -2.00 0.22 -2.79
N LEU A 33 -0.70 0.01 -2.53
CA LEU A 33 -0.21 -1.11 -1.72
C LEU A 33 -0.60 -0.97 -0.26
N GLN A 34 -0.52 0.23 0.31
CA GLN A 34 -0.99 0.50 1.67
C GLN A 34 -2.47 0.19 1.80
N TRP A 35 -3.28 0.60 0.81
CA TRP A 35 -4.71 0.32 0.80
C TRP A 35 -5.02 -1.18 0.69
N LEU A 36 -4.28 -1.89 -0.16
CA LEU A 36 -4.44 -3.33 -0.33
C LEU A 36 -4.07 -4.09 0.96
N ILE A 37 -2.95 -3.73 1.58
CA ILE A 37 -2.46 -4.37 2.81
C ILE A 37 -3.37 -4.03 3.99
N ALA A 38 -3.76 -2.76 4.14
CA ALA A 38 -4.67 -2.33 5.19
C ALA A 38 -6.05 -2.98 5.03
N GLY A 39 -6.64 -2.88 3.84
CA GLY A 39 -7.94 -3.48 3.51
C GLY A 39 -7.94 -4.99 3.68
N GLY A 40 -6.89 -5.67 3.18
CA GLY A 40 -6.69 -7.10 3.37
C GLY A 40 -6.52 -7.48 4.85
N GLY A 41 -5.78 -6.67 5.62
CA GLY A 41 -5.60 -6.86 7.06
C GLY A 41 -6.91 -6.77 7.85
N VAL A 42 -7.75 -5.76 7.56
CA VAL A 42 -9.09 -5.67 8.18
C VAL A 42 -9.93 -6.89 7.84
N LEU A 43 -9.98 -7.30 6.57
CA LEU A 43 -10.78 -8.44 6.13
C LEU A 43 -10.34 -9.75 6.78
N LEU A 44 -9.03 -9.98 6.90
CA LEU A 44 -8.47 -11.14 7.61
C LEU A 44 -8.84 -11.13 9.09
N ALA A 45 -8.78 -9.97 9.75
CA ALA A 45 -9.15 -9.87 11.16
C ALA A 45 -10.65 -10.13 11.37
N VAL A 46 -11.51 -9.55 10.53
CA VAL A 46 -12.96 -9.79 10.57
C VAL A 46 -13.26 -11.27 10.32
N TRP A 47 -12.59 -11.89 9.34
CA TRP A 47 -12.75 -13.31 9.06
C TRP A 47 -12.32 -14.19 10.24
N GLY A 48 -11.21 -13.86 10.91
CA GLY A 48 -10.77 -14.55 12.12
C GLY A 48 -11.79 -14.47 13.26
N ILE A 49 -12.45 -13.32 13.46
CA ILE A 49 -13.54 -13.17 14.44
C ILE A 49 -14.71 -14.10 14.11
N VAL A 50 -15.09 -14.18 12.83
CA VAL A 50 -16.15 -15.08 12.36
C VAL A 50 -15.78 -16.54 12.64
N GLN A 51 -14.54 -16.95 12.33
CA GLN A 51 -14.07 -18.31 12.61
C GLN A 51 -14.09 -18.65 14.10
N ILE A 52 -13.57 -17.77 14.97
CA ILE A 52 -13.62 -18.00 16.43
C ILE A 52 -15.06 -18.14 16.90
N THR A 53 -15.97 -17.31 16.39
CA THR A 53 -17.39 -17.36 16.77
C THR A 53 -18.01 -18.71 16.36
N GLN A 54 -17.71 -19.19 15.15
CA GLN A 54 -18.21 -20.48 14.67
C GLN A 54 -17.59 -21.68 15.41
N ALA A 55 -16.27 -21.68 15.58
CA ALA A 55 -15.54 -22.71 16.33
C ALA A 55 -15.95 -22.74 17.80
N GLY A 56 -16.26 -21.58 18.38
CA GLY A 56 -16.87 -21.45 19.71
C GLY A 56 -18.18 -22.22 19.85
N ARG A 57 -19.05 -22.14 18.83
CA ARG A 57 -20.32 -22.88 18.80
C ARG A 57 -20.14 -24.38 18.59
N GLN A 58 -19.08 -24.78 17.91
CA GLN A 58 -18.80 -26.19 17.58
C GLN A 58 -17.93 -26.89 18.62
N GLY A 59 -17.40 -26.16 19.61
CA GLY A 59 -16.44 -26.71 20.57
C GLY A 59 -15.08 -27.03 19.96
N ASP A 60 -14.80 -26.56 18.74
CA ASP A 60 -13.57 -26.84 18.01
C ASP A 60 -12.44 -25.94 18.52
N SER A 61 -11.37 -26.55 19.05
CA SER A 61 -10.17 -25.85 19.49
C SER A 61 -9.27 -25.42 18.33
N GLN A 62 -9.29 -26.14 17.21
CA GLN A 62 -8.45 -25.85 16.07
C GLN A 62 -8.92 -24.56 15.36
N GLY A 63 -10.22 -24.45 15.06
CA GLY A 63 -10.79 -23.24 14.47
C GLY A 63 -10.64 -21.99 15.34
N LYS A 64 -10.59 -22.13 16.67
CA LYS A 64 -10.28 -21.00 17.59
C LYS A 64 -8.84 -20.53 17.45
N MET A 65 -7.90 -21.47 17.27
CA MET A 65 -6.48 -21.16 17.10
C MET A 65 -6.23 -20.51 15.73
N GLU A 66 -6.79 -21.07 14.67
CA GLU A 66 -6.70 -20.51 13.31
C GLU A 66 -7.32 -19.11 13.24
N GLY A 67 -8.53 -18.94 13.79
CA GLY A 67 -9.19 -17.64 13.86
C GLY A 67 -8.39 -16.60 14.66
N SER A 68 -7.72 -17.00 15.75
CA SER A 68 -6.86 -16.10 16.53
C SER A 68 -5.64 -15.64 15.72
N TRP A 69 -5.09 -16.53 14.89
CA TRP A 69 -3.95 -16.22 14.04
C TRP A 69 -4.31 -15.30 12.88
N LEU A 70 -5.52 -15.47 12.33
CA LEU A 70 -6.08 -14.54 11.33
C LEU A 70 -6.29 -13.13 11.90
N ILE A 71 -6.76 -13.02 13.15
CA ILE A 71 -6.88 -11.73 13.84
C ILE A 71 -5.52 -11.08 14.06
N ALA A 72 -4.57 -11.83 14.63
CA ALA A 72 -3.23 -11.32 14.90
C ALA A 72 -2.53 -10.91 13.59
N GLY A 73 -2.60 -11.73 12.55
CA GLY A 73 -2.06 -11.44 11.23
C GLY A 73 -2.71 -10.23 10.58
N GLY A 74 -4.03 -10.08 10.67
CA GLY A 74 -4.76 -8.92 10.16
C GLY A 74 -4.35 -7.61 10.83
N ILE A 75 -4.18 -7.62 12.15
CA ILE A 75 -3.70 -6.44 12.92
C ILE A 75 -2.24 -6.12 12.57
N LEU A 76 -1.39 -7.14 12.40
CA LEU A 76 -0.01 -6.96 11.96
C LEU A 76 0.08 -6.31 10.58
N LEU A 77 -0.74 -6.74 9.62
CA LEU A 77 -0.80 -6.14 8.29
C LEU A 77 -1.23 -4.67 8.36
N LEU A 78 -2.20 -4.35 9.22
CA LEU A 78 -2.60 -2.96 9.47
C LEU A 78 -1.44 -2.11 10.04
N ALA A 79 -0.70 -2.64 11.00
CA ALA A 79 0.46 -1.95 11.56
C ALA A 79 1.56 -1.72 10.50
N VAL A 80 1.81 -2.70 9.62
CA VAL A 80 2.78 -2.59 8.53
C VAL A 80 2.32 -1.58 7.47
N SER A 81 1.01 -1.50 7.19
CA SER A 81 0.45 -0.54 6.24
C SER A 81 0.69 0.93 6.63
N GLY A 82 0.75 1.22 7.94
CA GLY A 82 1.10 2.54 8.47
C GLY A 82 2.60 2.78 8.67
N GLY A 83 3.45 1.78 8.41
CA GLY A 83 4.88 1.83 8.65
C GLY A 83 5.69 2.40 7.47
N THR A 84 6.85 2.95 7.78
CA THR A 84 7.79 3.54 6.82
C THR A 84 8.45 2.54 5.86
N LEU A 85 8.24 1.23 6.07
CA LEU A 85 8.79 0.17 5.23
C LEU A 85 8.21 0.20 3.80
N ILE A 86 6.91 0.49 3.64
CA ILE A 86 6.28 0.55 2.33
C ILE A 86 6.70 1.84 1.59
N SER A 87 6.76 2.96 2.30
CA SER A 87 7.24 4.22 1.70
C SER A 87 8.73 4.17 1.34
N GLY A 88 9.56 3.49 2.13
CA GLY A 88 11.02 3.46 1.97
C GLY A 88 11.52 2.84 0.66
N VAL A 89 10.82 1.83 0.13
CA VAL A 89 11.17 1.18 -1.14
C VAL A 89 10.91 2.09 -2.35
N PHE A 90 9.94 3.00 -2.24
CA PHE A 90 9.51 3.85 -3.36
C PHE A 90 9.86 5.33 -3.16
N SER A 91 10.39 5.72 -1.99
CA SER A 91 10.87 7.07 -1.70
C SER A 91 12.25 7.38 -2.29
N ASN A 92 12.94 6.39 -2.87
CA ASN A 92 14.22 6.59 -3.55
C ASN A 92 14.38 5.63 -4.75
N PRO A 93 13.66 5.86 -5.87
CA PRO A 93 13.86 5.06 -7.07
C PRO A 93 15.32 5.23 -7.55
N PRO A 94 16.06 4.13 -7.82
CA PRO A 94 17.45 4.22 -8.26
C PRO A 94 17.53 5.00 -9.58
N GLY A 95 18.23 6.14 -9.56
CA GLY A 95 18.45 7.00 -10.73
C GLY A 95 18.00 8.46 -10.60
N MET A 96 17.61 8.92 -9.41
CA MET A 96 17.55 10.36 -9.08
C MET A 96 18.90 10.90 -8.61
#